data_AF-K0IMW4-F1
#
_entry.id   AF-K0IMW4-F1
#
_cell.length_a   1.000
_cell.length_b   1.000
_cell.length_c   1.000
_cell.angle_alpha   90.00
_cell.angle_beta   90.00
_cell.angle_gamma   90.00
#
_symmetry.space_group_name_H-M   'P 1'
#
loop_
_entity.id
_entity.type
_entity.pdbx_description
1 polymer ?
#
loop_
_entity_poly.entity_id
_entity_poly.type
_entity_poly.pdbx_seq_one_letter_code
_entity_poly.pdbx_strand_id
1 'polypeptide(L)'
;MMLYDLQADTKKAPPILIRGRVSLDFRINGGVSQVIIDYEYYPSNDTLNYVDVRYTNNKLKSKVEGDPTMMRNIDSYLRRLLAQNPPA
;
A
#
# COMPACT_ATOMS: atom_id res chain seq x y z
N MET A 1 -28.55 37.81 19.48
CA MET A 1 -27.97 37.02 18.37
C MET A 1 -27.09 35.96 19.03
N MET A 2 -27.48 34.69 18.99
CA MET A 2 -26.71 33.61 19.62
C MET A 2 -25.50 33.24 18.75
N LEU A 3 -24.30 33.28 19.31
CA LEU A 3 -23.11 32.66 18.73
C LEU A 3 -23.24 31.14 18.98
N TYR A 4 -23.39 30.35 17.92
CA TYR A 4 -23.19 28.92 18.02
C TYR A 4 -21.71 28.65 17.74
N ASP A 5 -20.99 28.18 18.75
CA ASP A 5 -19.71 27.50 18.57
C ASP A 5 -19.96 26.25 17.70
N LEU A 6 -19.76 26.39 16.40
CA LEU A 6 -19.66 25.25 15.49
C LEU A 6 -18.31 24.59 15.77
N GLN A 7 -18.30 23.64 16.70
CA GLN A 7 -17.32 22.56 16.65
C GLN A 7 -17.63 21.75 15.39
N ALA A 8 -17.15 22.24 14.25
CA ALA A 8 -17.10 21.48 13.02
C ALA A 8 -16.15 20.32 13.30
N ASP A 9 -16.72 19.15 13.56
CA ASP A 9 -16.05 17.88 13.38
C ASP A 9 -15.67 17.79 11.89
N THR A 10 -14.55 18.43 11.54
CA THR A 10 -13.96 18.36 10.20
C THR A 10 -13.46 16.95 10.02
N LYS A 11 -14.36 16.04 9.64
CA LYS A 11 -13.99 14.84 8.89
C LYS A 11 -13.21 15.35 7.69
N LYS A 12 -11.88 15.29 7.78
CA LYS A 12 -10.99 15.67 6.69
C LYS A 12 -11.46 14.93 5.44
N ALA A 13 -11.58 15.67 4.34
CA ALA A 13 -11.86 15.06 3.06
C ALA A 13 -10.78 13.99 2.80
N PRO A 14 -11.15 12.81 2.29
CA PRO A 14 -10.18 11.76 2.03
C PRO A 14 -9.08 12.29 1.09
N PRO A 15 -7.81 11.94 1.34
CA PRO A 15 -6.71 12.43 0.53
C PRO A 15 -6.88 11.99 -0.93
N ILE A 16 -6.59 12.92 -1.84
CA ILE A 16 -6.69 12.70 -3.31
C ILE A 16 -5.66 11.65 -3.76
N LEU A 17 -4.53 11.56 -3.07
CA LEU A 17 -3.44 10.65 -3.33
C LEU A 17 -2.80 10.21 -2.01
N ILE A 18 -2.52 8.92 -1.89
CA ILE A 18 -1.84 8.31 -0.75
C ILE A 18 -0.55 7.69 -1.27
N ARG A 19 0.58 8.19 -0.77
CA ARG A 19 1.90 7.63 -1.05
C ARG A 19 2.34 6.79 0.13
N GLY A 20 2.89 5.62 -0.16
CA GLY A 20 3.38 4.73 0.88
C GLY A 20 4.55 3.87 0.42
N ARG A 21 5.25 3.33 1.41
CA ARG A 21 6.26 2.30 1.25
C ARG A 21 5.87 1.12 2.11
N VAL A 22 5.92 -0.08 1.54
CA VAL A 22 5.80 -1.32 2.30
C VAL A 22 7.08 -2.15 2.15
N SER A 23 7.42 -2.92 3.16
CA SER A 23 8.43 -3.98 3.07
C SER A 23 7.75 -5.30 3.42
N LEU A 24 7.88 -6.30 2.55
CA LEU A 24 7.32 -7.63 2.76
C LEU A 24 8.46 -8.64 2.85
N ASP A 25 8.46 -9.41 3.94
CA ASP A 25 9.47 -10.41 4.21
C ASP A 25 9.05 -11.79 3.66
N PHE A 26 9.97 -12.44 2.97
CA PHE A 26 9.82 -13.76 2.37
C PHE A 26 10.91 -14.69 2.86
N ARG A 27 10.55 -15.93 3.19
CA ARG A 27 11.54 -16.99 3.43
C ARG A 27 11.84 -17.74 2.14
N ILE A 28 13.07 -17.67 1.66
CA ILE A 28 13.54 -18.37 0.46
C ILE A 28 14.88 -19.05 0.77
N ASN A 29 14.98 -20.34 0.47
CA ASN A 29 16.19 -21.15 0.64
C ASN A 29 16.82 -21.03 2.04
N GLY A 30 15.99 -20.97 3.08
CA GLY A 30 16.45 -20.88 4.47
C GLY A 30 16.85 -19.47 4.95
N GLY A 31 16.87 -18.47 4.06
CA GLY A 31 17.12 -17.07 4.41
C GLY A 31 15.88 -16.18 4.31
N VAL A 32 15.92 -15.02 4.98
CA VAL A 32 14.93 -13.95 4.80
C VAL A 32 15.36 -13.07 3.63
N SER A 33 14.44 -12.81 2.71
CA SER A 33 14.58 -11.86 1.60
C SER A 33 13.37 -10.93 1.60
N GLN A 34 13.50 -9.74 1.04
CA GLN A 34 12.46 -8.72 1.13
C GLN A 34 12.13 -8.17 -0.26
N VAL A 35 10.87 -7.79 -0.42
CA VAL A 35 10.44 -6.88 -1.48
C VAL A 35 9.98 -5.58 -0.83
N ILE A 36 10.49 -4.47 -1.34
CA ILE A 36 10.16 -3.11 -0.92
C ILE A 36 9.38 -2.48 -2.06
N ILE A 37 8.16 -2.03 -1.78
CA ILE A 37 7.25 -1.47 -2.78
C ILE A 37 6.92 -0.05 -2.38
N ASP A 38 7.30 0.89 -3.23
CA ASP A 38 6.82 2.27 -3.19
C ASP A 38 5.57 2.37 -4.07
N TYR A 39 4.49 2.92 -3.53
CA TYR A 39 3.20 2.95 -4.21
C TYR A 39 2.49 4.30 -4.11
N GLU A 40 1.59 4.52 -5.07
CA GLU A 40 0.61 5.58 -5.11
C GLU A 40 -0.79 4.99 -5.18
N TYR A 41 -1.63 5.31 -4.20
CA TYR A 41 -3.02 4.89 -4.16
C TYR A 41 -3.94 6.10 -4.34
N TYR A 42 -4.88 5.98 -5.27
CA TYR A 42 -5.86 7.01 -5.62
C TYR A 42 -7.25 6.55 -5.16
N PRO A 43 -7.75 7.00 -3.99
CA PRO A 43 -9.04 6.55 -3.46
C PRO A 43 -10.22 6.85 -4.39
N SER A 44 -10.11 7.91 -5.21
CA SER A 44 -11.18 8.35 -6.11
C SER A 44 -11.59 7.31 -7.14
N ASN A 45 -10.69 6.41 -7.53
CA ASN A 45 -10.91 5.38 -8.55
C ASN A 45 -10.33 4.02 -8.15
N ASP A 46 -10.03 3.83 -6.86
CA ASP A 46 -9.42 2.63 -6.30
C ASP A 46 -8.18 2.13 -7.09
N THR A 47 -7.38 3.07 -7.64
CA THR A 47 -6.20 2.73 -8.44
C THR A 47 -4.96 2.66 -7.55
N LEU A 48 -4.24 1.53 -7.61
CA LEU A 48 -2.98 1.33 -6.93
C LEU A 48 -1.86 1.19 -7.97
N ASN A 49 -0.96 2.18 -8.00
CA ASN A 49 0.18 2.21 -8.89
C ASN A 49 1.45 1.88 -8.12
N TYR A 50 2.27 1.00 -8.68
CA TYR A 50 3.56 0.63 -8.12
C TYR A 50 4.59 1.57 -8.74
N VAL A 51 5.19 2.44 -7.93
CA VAL A 51 6.15 3.46 -8.37
C VAL A 51 7.55 2.86 -8.50
N ASP A 52 7.95 2.07 -7.50
CA ASP A 52 9.22 1.37 -7.49
C ASP A 52 9.07 0.04 -6.74
N VAL A 53 9.77 -0.99 -7.23
CA VAL A 53 9.78 -2.32 -6.64
C VAL A 53 11.21 -2.82 -6.55
N ARG A 54 11.72 -2.93 -5.32
CA ARG A 54 13.09 -3.35 -5.04
C ARG A 54 13.09 -4.70 -4.34
N TYR A 55 13.93 -5.60 -4.82
CA TYR A 55 14.10 -6.92 -4.24
C TYR A 55 15.50 -7.05 -3.64
N THR A 56 15.60 -7.61 -2.44
CA THR A 56 16.91 -7.92 -1.85
C THR A 56 17.54 -9.19 -2.43
N ASN A 57 16.78 -9.96 -3.21
CA ASN A 57 17.24 -11.23 -3.81
C ASN A 57 16.64 -11.45 -5.21
N ASN A 58 17.48 -11.77 -6.20
CA ASN A 58 17.02 -12.02 -7.58
C ASN A 58 16.11 -13.24 -7.71
N LYS A 59 16.30 -14.30 -6.90
CA LYS A 59 15.40 -15.46 -6.89
C LYS A 59 14.02 -15.10 -6.35
N LEU A 60 13.95 -14.17 -5.39
CA LEU A 60 12.67 -13.63 -4.92
C LEU A 60 11.97 -12.88 -6.06
N LYS A 61 12.70 -12.00 -6.77
CA LYS A 61 12.18 -11.27 -7.92
C LYS A 61 11.54 -12.21 -8.94
N SER A 62 12.28 -13.24 -9.38
CA SER A 62 11.76 -14.20 -10.37
C SER A 62 10.53 -14.96 -9.88
N LYS A 63 10.42 -15.26 -8.58
CA LYS A 63 9.24 -15.94 -8.02
C LYS A 63 8.03 -15.02 -7.91
N VAL A 64 8.23 -13.75 -7.57
CA VAL A 64 7.15 -12.78 -7.41
C VAL A 64 6.65 -12.30 -8.77
N GLU A 65 7.54 -11.85 -9.65
CA GLU A 65 7.16 -11.32 -10.97
C GLU A 65 6.81 -12.43 -11.97
N GLY A 66 7.36 -13.63 -11.80
CA GLY A 66 7.06 -14.79 -12.64
C GLY A 66 5.77 -15.52 -12.26
N ASP A 67 5.14 -15.17 -11.13
CA ASP A 67 3.88 -15.75 -10.68
C ASP A 67 2.78 -14.67 -10.58
N PRO A 68 1.86 -14.60 -11.55
CA PRO A 68 0.75 -13.64 -11.53
C PRO A 68 -0.14 -13.76 -10.28
N THR A 69 -0.22 -14.94 -9.68
CA THR A 69 -0.97 -15.16 -8.44
C THR A 69 -0.28 -14.45 -7.27
N MET A 70 1.05 -14.51 -7.19
CA MET A 70 1.82 -13.82 -6.16
C MET A 70 1.66 -12.29 -6.27
N MET A 71 1.72 -11.74 -7.49
CA MET A 71 1.49 -10.32 -7.71
C MET A 71 0.08 -9.89 -7.27
N ARG A 72 -0.96 -10.67 -7.60
CA ARG A 72 -2.34 -10.41 -7.15
C ARG A 72 -2.48 -10.47 -5.63
N ASN A 73 -1.79 -11.40 -4.98
CA ASN A 73 -1.82 -11.53 -3.52
C ASN A 73 -1.18 -10.31 -2.84
N ILE A 74 -0.07 -9.80 -3.37
CA ILE A 74 0.57 -8.57 -2.90
C ILE A 74 -0.37 -7.37 -3.09
N ASP A 75 -0.98 -7.24 -4.27
CA ASP A 75 -1.94 -6.16 -4.54
C ASP A 75 -3.13 -6.17 -3.57
N SER A 76 -3.71 -7.36 -3.38
CA SER A 76 -4.82 -7.57 -2.45
C SER A 76 -4.42 -7.25 -1.01
N TYR A 77 -3.19 -7.59 -0.62
CA TYR A 77 -2.65 -7.27 0.70
C TYR A 77 -2.51 -5.76 0.91
N LEU A 78 -1.97 -5.02 -0.06
CA LEU A 78 -1.82 -3.56 0.02
C LEU A 78 -3.16 -2.85 0.13
N ARG A 79 -4.15 -3.26 -0.68
CA ARG A 79 -5.51 -2.71 -0.60
C ARG A 79 -6.15 -2.95 0.76
N ARG A 80 -5.96 -4.12 1.35
CA ARG A 80 -6.44 -4.42 2.71
C ARG A 80 -5.75 -3.55 3.76
N LEU A 81 -4.44 -3.34 3.65
CA LEU A 81 -3.72 -2.44 4.56
C LEU A 81 -4.26 -1.00 4.49
N LEU A 82 -4.52 -0.51 3.29
CA LEU A 82 -5.08 0.83 3.06
C LEU A 82 -6.52 0.96 3.59
N ALA A 83 -7.32 -0.10 3.48
CA ALA A 83 -8.68 -0.12 4.01
C ALA A 83 -8.72 -0.16 5.55
N GLN A 84 -7.76 -0.84 6.18
CA GLN A 84 -7.67 -0.96 7.65
C GLN A 84 -7.05 0.27 8.31
N ASN A 85 -6.14 0.94 7.62
CA ASN A 85 -5.48 2.16 8.09
C ASN A 85 -5.74 3.30 7.10
N PRO A 86 -6.98 3.82 7.03
CA PRO A 86 -7.28 4.95 6.17
C PRO A 86 -6.39 6.13 6.60
N PRO A 87 -5.70 6.79 5.66
CA PRO A 87 -4.87 7.93 6.00
C PRO A 87 -5.72 9.05 6.59
N ALA A 88 -5.22 9.60 7.70
CA ALA A 88 -5.87 10.61 8.54
C ALA A 88 -5.79 12.05 7.99
#